data_AF-A0A960YAJ6-F1
#
_entry.id   AF-A0A960YAJ6-F1
#
_cell.length_a   1.000
_cell.length_b   1.000
_cell.length_c   1.000
_cell.angle_alpha   90.00
_cell.angle_beta   90.00
_cell.angle_gamma   90.00
#
_symmetry.space_group_name_H-M   'P 1'
#
loop_
_entity.id
_entity.type
_entity.pdbx_description
1 polymer ?
#
loop_
_entity_poly.entity_id
_entity_poly.type
_entity_poly.pdbx_seq_one_letter_code
_entity_poly.pdbx_strand_id
1 'polypeptide(L)'
;MKVTKIEDHRKNKLMKNLDSEIKKNIDSKNYDEVIRLLDNETNMSPYHCTVKATCIQLSENTKYTLEDVERLLLKAIEIDGKYLQPYIELGYFYHSVLENEDKAEYFFSIAKKILRDYLVEILIGDFQVRNETGTEKNIIDLLNAFKDSVFDDKDFSHIVKLAKAFS
;
A
#
# COMPACT_ATOMS: atom_id res chain seq x y z
N MET A 1 -9.12 6.82 -35.27
CA MET A 1 -9.12 5.77 -34.22
C MET A 1 -7.83 4.94 -34.07
N LYS A 2 -6.77 5.14 -34.88
CA LYS A 2 -5.48 4.41 -34.73
C LYS A 2 -4.42 5.13 -33.88
N VAL A 3 -4.51 6.45 -33.70
CA VAL A 3 -3.50 7.28 -33.01
C VAL A 3 -3.52 7.06 -31.49
N THR A 4 -4.70 7.00 -30.88
CA THR A 4 -4.89 6.80 -29.43
C THR A 4 -4.27 5.49 -28.91
N LYS A 5 -4.44 4.38 -29.63
CA LYS A 5 -3.88 3.07 -29.22
C LYS A 5 -2.34 3.02 -29.22
N ILE A 6 -1.68 3.83 -30.06
CA ILE A 6 -0.21 3.86 -30.15
C ILE A 6 0.38 4.72 -29.03
N GLU A 7 -0.26 5.85 -28.70
CA GLU A 7 0.13 6.71 -27.58
C GLU A 7 -0.08 5.99 -26.23
N ASP A 8 -1.20 5.30 -26.06
CA ASP A 8 -1.47 4.50 -24.85
C ASP A 8 -0.46 3.35 -24.69
N HIS A 9 -0.08 2.69 -25.79
CA HIS A 9 0.91 1.61 -25.76
C HIS A 9 2.33 2.11 -25.44
N ARG A 10 2.71 3.29 -25.96
CA ARG A 10 4.00 3.92 -25.63
C ARG A 10 4.04 4.41 -24.18
N LYS A 11 2.97 5.03 -23.68
CA LYS A 11 2.86 5.48 -22.29
C LYS A 11 2.96 4.31 -21.33
N ASN A 12 2.26 3.20 -21.61
CA ASN A 12 2.34 1.98 -20.81
C ASN A 12 3.73 1.32 -20.82
N LYS A 13 4.48 1.41 -21.93
CA LYS A 13 5.86 0.89 -21.99
C LYS A 13 6.84 1.78 -21.21
N LEU A 14 6.68 3.10 -21.27
CA LEU A 14 7.49 4.04 -20.52
C LEU A 14 7.28 3.88 -19.00
N MET A 15 6.03 3.71 -18.58
CA MET A 15 5.63 3.56 -17.17
C MET A 15 6.15 2.25 -16.57
N LYS A 16 6.11 1.14 -17.33
CA LYS A 16 6.73 -0.13 -16.91
C LYS A 16 8.25 -0.04 -16.77
N ASN A 17 8.91 0.85 -17.51
CA ASN A 17 10.35 1.07 -17.37
C ASN A 17 10.66 1.85 -16.09
N LEU A 18 9.85 2.88 -15.78
CA LEU A 18 9.98 3.67 -14.57
C LEU A 18 9.78 2.82 -13.30
N ASP A 19 8.71 2.03 -13.22
CA ASP A 19 8.44 1.21 -12.03
C ASP A 19 9.56 0.19 -11.76
N SER A 20 10.13 -0.37 -12.83
CA SER A 20 11.30 -1.26 -12.75
C SER A 20 12.54 -0.53 -12.23
N GLU A 21 12.77 0.69 -12.68
CA GLU A 21 13.90 1.52 -12.24
C GLU A 21 13.75 2.01 -10.80
N ILE A 22 12.53 2.40 -10.41
CA ILE A 22 12.16 2.70 -9.02
C ILE A 22 12.47 1.49 -8.14
N LYS A 23 11.95 0.31 -8.50
CA LYS A 23 12.17 -0.91 -7.71
C LYS A 23 13.65 -1.23 -7.55
N LYS A 24 14.42 -1.20 -8.64
CA LYS A 24 15.87 -1.44 -8.60
C LYS A 24 16.59 -0.49 -7.64
N ASN A 25 16.23 0.80 -7.66
CA ASN A 25 16.84 1.80 -6.79
C ASN A 25 16.40 1.64 -5.32
N ILE A 26 15.14 1.27 -5.05
CA ILE A 26 14.68 0.91 -3.69
C ILE A 26 15.48 -0.28 -3.15
N ASP A 27 15.62 -1.35 -3.94
CA ASP A 27 16.37 -2.55 -3.55
C ASP A 27 17.85 -2.22 -3.26
N SER A 28 18.40 -1.23 -3.97
CA SER A 28 19.77 -0.74 -3.78
C SER A 28 19.89 0.37 -2.72
N LYS A 29 18.79 0.75 -2.05
CA LYS A 29 18.70 1.87 -1.10
C LYS A 29 19.11 3.24 -1.67
N ASN A 30 19.01 3.41 -2.98
CA ASN A 30 19.27 4.67 -3.68
C ASN A 30 18.02 5.58 -3.65
N TYR A 31 17.59 5.98 -2.46
CA TYR A 31 16.33 6.71 -2.26
C TYR A 31 16.32 8.08 -2.97
N ASP A 32 17.44 8.79 -3.00
CA ASP A 32 17.55 10.07 -3.71
C ASP A 32 17.32 9.95 -5.22
N GLU A 33 17.75 8.84 -5.81
CA GLU A 33 17.53 8.60 -7.23
C GLU A 33 16.05 8.34 -7.52
N VAL A 34 15.37 7.60 -6.64
CA VAL A 34 13.91 7.40 -6.73
C VAL A 34 13.19 8.74 -6.65
N ILE A 35 13.57 9.61 -5.71
CA ILE A 35 13.01 10.95 -5.56
C ILE A 35 13.24 11.77 -6.84
N ARG A 36 14.46 11.75 -7.40
CA ARG A 36 14.80 12.46 -8.64
C ARG A 36 13.97 11.97 -9.84
N LEU A 37 13.79 10.66 -9.97
CA LEU A 37 12.94 10.08 -11.02
C LEU A 37 11.50 10.59 -10.88
N LEU A 38 10.96 10.55 -9.65
CA LEU A 38 9.59 10.97 -9.35
C LEU A 38 9.38 12.49 -9.26
N ASP A 39 10.44 13.29 -9.26
CA ASP A 39 10.38 14.75 -9.43
C ASP A 39 10.04 15.16 -10.86
N ASN A 40 10.41 14.34 -11.84
CA ASN A 40 10.13 14.59 -13.25
C ASN A 40 8.74 14.10 -13.67
N GLU A 41 8.03 13.41 -12.79
CA GLU A 41 6.70 12.86 -13.08
C GLU A 41 5.59 13.89 -12.91
N THR A 42 4.90 14.19 -14.01
CA THR A 42 3.79 15.16 -14.02
C THR A 42 2.47 14.55 -13.52
N ASN A 43 2.31 13.23 -13.64
CA ASN A 43 1.08 12.51 -13.28
C ASN A 43 1.42 11.28 -12.43
N MET A 44 1.72 11.52 -11.16
CA MET A 44 2.00 10.45 -10.21
C MET A 44 0.76 9.58 -9.96
N SER A 45 0.95 8.26 -10.00
CA SER A 45 -0.01 7.29 -9.47
C SER A 45 -0.05 7.31 -7.94
N PRO A 46 -1.05 6.70 -7.27
CA PRO A 46 -1.04 6.50 -5.81
C PRO A 46 0.25 5.81 -5.33
N TYR A 47 0.71 4.81 -6.08
CA TYR A 47 1.96 4.10 -5.83
C TYR A 47 3.16 5.05 -5.87
N HIS A 48 3.29 5.88 -6.90
CA HIS A 48 4.40 6.83 -7.03
C HIS A 48 4.41 7.87 -5.92
N CYS A 49 3.25 8.44 -5.58
CA CYS A 49 3.12 9.36 -4.45
C CYS A 49 3.61 8.71 -3.15
N THR A 50 3.15 7.48 -2.88
CA THR A 50 3.49 6.74 -1.67
C THR A 50 4.98 6.42 -1.61
N VAL A 51 5.55 5.87 -2.68
CA VAL A 51 6.98 5.54 -2.75
C VAL A 51 7.86 6.78 -2.58
N LYS A 52 7.49 7.91 -3.20
CA LYS A 52 8.23 9.16 -3.06
C LYS A 52 8.25 9.61 -1.61
N ALA A 53 7.10 9.59 -0.93
CA ALA A 53 6.98 9.97 0.47
C ALA A 53 7.85 9.07 1.38
N THR A 54 7.83 7.76 1.16
CA THR A 54 8.69 6.82 1.89
C THR A 54 10.18 7.06 1.62
N CYS A 55 10.56 7.30 0.37
CA CYS A 55 11.97 7.57 0.02
C CYS A 55 12.48 8.89 0.62
N ILE A 56 11.63 9.92 0.71
CA ILE A 56 11.99 11.19 1.39
C ILE A 56 12.28 10.94 2.86
N GLN A 57 11.47 10.12 3.55
CA GLN A 57 11.68 9.79 4.96
C GLN A 57 12.95 8.96 5.20
N LEU A 58 13.35 8.15 4.22
CA LEU A 58 14.49 7.24 4.33
C LEU A 58 15.81 7.83 3.82
N SER A 59 15.77 8.95 3.11
CA SER A 59 16.97 9.63 2.61
C SER A 59 17.42 10.75 3.55
N GLU A 60 18.65 11.22 3.37
CA GLU A 60 19.16 12.43 4.05
C GLU A 60 18.77 13.72 3.29
N ASN A 61 17.74 13.62 2.44
CA ASN A 61 17.39 14.69 1.51
C ASN A 61 16.67 15.83 2.23
N THR A 62 17.32 16.99 2.28
CA THR A 62 16.79 18.20 2.94
C THR A 62 15.93 19.08 2.04
N LYS A 63 15.71 18.68 0.77
CA LYS A 63 14.86 19.42 -0.17
C LYS A 63 13.40 19.42 0.25
N TYR A 64 12.96 18.36 0.91
CA TYR A 64 11.55 18.10 1.25
C TYR A 64 11.32 18.20 2.75
N THR A 65 10.16 18.69 3.13
CA THR A 65 9.76 18.80 4.54
C THR A 65 8.84 17.65 4.95
N LEU A 66 8.56 17.55 6.24
CA LEU A 66 7.58 16.60 6.78
C LEU A 66 6.17 16.86 6.22
N GLU A 67 5.82 18.13 5.99
CA GLU A 67 4.54 18.50 5.36
C GLU A 67 4.46 18.01 3.92
N ASP A 68 5.58 17.95 3.19
CA ASP A 68 5.58 17.42 1.82
C ASP A 68 5.37 15.90 1.79
N VAL A 69 5.94 15.18 2.77
CA VAL A 69 5.67 13.75 2.96
C VAL A 69 4.19 13.51 3.20
N GLU A 70 3.60 14.24 4.14
CA GLU A 70 2.17 14.12 4.45
C GLU A 70 1.31 14.43 3.20
N ARG A 71 1.62 15.53 2.50
CA ARG A 71 0.89 15.95 1.29
C ARG A 71 0.93 14.89 0.19
N LEU A 72 2.06 14.22 0.00
CA LEU A 72 2.20 13.14 -0.97
C LEU A 72 1.34 11.94 -0.61
N LEU A 73 1.32 11.53 0.66
CA LEU A 73 0.49 10.41 1.11
C LEU A 73 -1.01 10.73 1.01
N LEU A 74 -1.40 11.95 1.40
CA LEU A 74 -2.79 12.41 1.23
C LEU A 74 -3.19 12.51 -0.25
N LYS A 75 -2.28 12.93 -1.13
CA LYS A 75 -2.51 12.91 -2.57
C LYS A 75 -2.71 11.49 -3.12
N ALA A 76 -1.97 10.50 -2.60
CA ALA A 76 -2.19 9.11 -2.99
C ALA A 76 -3.62 8.64 -2.66
N ILE A 77 -4.12 9.03 -1.48
CA ILE A 77 -5.50 8.78 -1.03
C ILE A 77 -6.53 9.52 -1.89
N GLU A 78 -6.25 10.77 -2.27
CA GLU A 78 -7.12 11.55 -3.14
C GLU A 78 -7.28 10.89 -4.52
N ILE A 79 -6.18 10.35 -5.07
CA ILE A 79 -6.20 9.66 -6.37
C ILE A 79 -6.93 8.31 -6.27
N ASP A 80 -6.67 7.53 -5.23
CA ASP A 80 -7.37 6.27 -4.96
C ASP A 80 -7.60 6.08 -3.45
N GLY A 81 -8.83 6.36 -3.03
CA GLY A 81 -9.24 6.26 -1.63
C GLY A 81 -9.26 4.83 -1.08
N LYS A 82 -9.19 3.80 -1.93
CA LYS A 82 -9.06 2.39 -1.49
C LYS A 82 -7.62 1.90 -1.53
N TYR A 83 -6.66 2.71 -1.99
CA TYR A 83 -5.26 2.31 -2.00
C TYR A 83 -4.73 2.23 -0.56
N LEU A 84 -4.47 1.01 -0.09
CA LEU A 84 -4.23 0.70 1.32
C LEU A 84 -2.93 1.31 1.86
N GLN A 85 -1.85 1.27 1.08
CA GLN A 85 -0.50 1.61 1.54
C GLN A 85 -0.38 3.01 2.15
N PRO A 86 -0.87 4.11 1.54
CA PRO A 86 -0.71 5.46 2.11
C PRO A 86 -1.37 5.62 3.49
N TYR A 87 -2.43 4.87 3.81
CA TYR A 87 -3.01 4.88 5.15
C TYR A 87 -2.08 4.23 6.18
N ILE A 88 -1.41 3.14 5.80
CA ILE A 88 -0.42 2.47 6.66
C ILE A 88 0.77 3.41 6.89
N GLU A 89 1.30 4.00 5.82
CA GLU A 89 2.42 4.94 5.89
C GLU A 89 2.07 6.18 6.73
N LEU A 90 0.87 6.75 6.58
CA LEU A 90 0.41 7.85 7.43
C LEU A 90 0.30 7.43 8.91
N GLY A 91 -0.16 6.22 9.18
CA GLY A 91 -0.20 5.67 10.55
C GLY A 91 1.19 5.67 11.19
N TYR A 92 2.19 5.11 10.50
CA TYR A 92 3.58 5.11 11.00
C TYR A 92 4.19 6.50 11.04
N PHE A 93 3.92 7.35 10.05
CA PHE A 93 4.43 8.72 10.01
C PHE A 93 3.92 9.53 11.20
N TYR A 94 2.61 9.45 11.48
CA TYR A 94 2.03 10.14 12.63
C TYR A 94 2.52 9.60 13.96
N HIS A 95 2.71 8.29 14.10
CA HIS A 95 3.24 7.67 15.31
C HIS A 95 4.72 8.03 15.54
N SER A 96 5.57 7.66 14.58
CA SER A 96 7.03 7.64 14.76
C SER A 96 7.70 8.99 14.49
N VAL A 97 7.09 9.86 13.68
CA VAL A 97 7.71 11.12 13.25
C VAL A 97 7.05 12.33 13.89
N LEU A 98 5.71 12.33 13.97
CA LEU A 98 4.95 13.45 14.52
C LEU A 98 4.46 13.23 15.96
N GLU A 99 4.73 12.07 16.55
CA GLU A 99 4.34 11.70 17.92
C GLU A 99 2.83 11.97 18.20
N ASN A 100 1.98 11.71 17.22
CA ASN A 100 0.54 11.96 17.25
C ASN A 100 -0.24 10.64 17.16
N GLU A 101 -0.48 10.06 18.32
CA GLU A 101 -1.13 8.74 18.43
C GLU A 101 -2.58 8.74 17.94
N ASP A 102 -3.34 9.82 18.20
CA ASP A 102 -4.75 9.91 17.76
C ASP A 102 -4.86 9.83 16.24
N LYS A 103 -3.98 10.55 15.52
CA LYS A 103 -3.94 10.48 14.06
C LYS A 103 -3.38 9.15 13.56
N ALA A 104 -2.36 8.61 14.22
CA ALA A 104 -1.84 7.29 13.86
C ALA A 104 -2.95 6.22 13.94
N GLU A 105 -3.68 6.16 15.05
CA GLU A 105 -4.80 5.25 15.26
C GLU A 105 -5.90 5.46 14.21
N TYR A 106 -6.24 6.72 13.93
CA TYR A 106 -7.21 7.07 12.89
C TYR A 106 -6.83 6.45 11.54
N PHE A 107 -5.60 6.63 11.06
CA PHE A 107 -5.17 6.09 9.77
C PHE A 107 -5.06 4.56 9.76
N PHE A 108 -4.55 3.94 10.83
CA PHE A 108 -4.56 2.48 10.97
C PHE A 108 -6.00 1.91 11.00
N SER A 109 -6.95 2.64 11.59
CA SER A 109 -8.37 2.22 11.62
C SER A 109 -8.98 2.18 10.21
N ILE A 110 -8.63 3.15 9.35
CA ILE A 110 -9.09 3.19 7.96
C ILE A 110 -8.43 2.07 7.15
N ALA A 111 -7.12 1.87 7.29
CA ALA A 111 -6.41 0.78 6.63
C ALA A 111 -7.03 -0.58 6.97
N LYS A 112 -7.32 -0.82 8.26
CA LYS A 112 -8.03 -2.02 8.74
C LYS A 112 -9.41 -2.17 8.10
N LYS A 113 -10.17 -1.08 7.95
CA LYS A 113 -11.49 -1.11 7.31
C LYS A 113 -11.38 -1.48 5.82
N ILE A 114 -10.47 -0.86 5.08
CA ILE A 114 -10.22 -1.15 3.66
C ILE A 114 -9.83 -2.62 3.47
N LEU A 115 -8.89 -3.11 4.28
CA LEU A 115 -8.46 -4.51 4.25
C LEU A 115 -9.64 -5.46 4.52
N ARG A 116 -10.47 -5.15 5.52
CA ARG A 116 -11.68 -5.92 5.83
C ARG A 116 -12.65 -5.94 4.65
N ASP A 117 -12.86 -4.81 3.98
CA ASP A 117 -13.79 -4.73 2.86
C ASP A 117 -13.30 -5.58 1.68
N TYR A 118 -12.00 -5.52 1.34
CA TYR A 118 -11.39 -6.40 0.34
C TYR A 118 -11.51 -7.88 0.70
N LEU A 119 -11.27 -8.20 1.97
CA LEU A 119 -11.39 -9.54 2.48
C LEU A 119 -12.81 -10.09 2.28
N VAL A 120 -13.83 -9.33 2.68
CA VAL A 120 -15.22 -9.75 2.51
C VAL A 120 -15.54 -10.00 1.03
N GLU A 121 -15.08 -9.13 0.12
CA GLU A 121 -15.27 -9.30 -1.32
C GLU A 121 -14.60 -10.59 -1.85
N ILE A 122 -13.36 -10.88 -1.43
CA ILE A 122 -12.63 -12.10 -1.81
C ILE A 122 -13.38 -13.35 -1.34
N LEU A 123 -13.84 -13.37 -0.08
CA LEU A 123 -14.57 -14.50 0.50
C LEU A 123 -15.88 -14.78 -0.24
N ILE A 124 -16.62 -13.74 -0.59
CA ILE A 124 -17.86 -13.87 -1.37
C ILE A 124 -17.56 -14.45 -2.75
N GLY A 125 -16.51 -13.95 -3.43
CA GLY A 125 -16.10 -14.45 -4.74
C GLY A 125 -15.67 -15.91 -4.72
N ASP A 126 -14.84 -16.32 -3.75
CA ASP A 126 -14.40 -17.71 -3.63
C ASP A 126 -15.58 -18.64 -3.33
N PHE A 127 -16.48 -18.24 -2.43
CA PHE A 127 -17.71 -19.00 -2.14
C PHE A 127 -18.55 -19.22 -3.39
N GLN A 128 -18.76 -18.17 -4.20
CA GLN A 128 -19.55 -18.26 -5.44
C GLN A 128 -18.94 -19.28 -6.40
N VAL A 129 -17.62 -19.20 -6.66
CA VAL A 129 -16.91 -20.13 -7.55
C VAL A 129 -17.01 -21.57 -7.04
N ARG A 130 -16.86 -21.79 -5.73
CA ARG A 130 -16.88 -23.14 -5.15
C ARG A 130 -18.27 -23.77 -5.13
N ASN A 131 -19.29 -22.96 -4.88
CA ASN A 131 -20.67 -23.39 -4.95
C ASN A 131 -21.06 -23.79 -6.39
N GLU A 132 -20.62 -23.03 -7.40
CA GLU A 132 -20.85 -23.35 -8.82
C GLU A 132 -20.12 -24.62 -9.28
N THR A 133 -18.90 -24.85 -8.77
CA THR A 133 -18.08 -26.03 -9.11
C THR A 133 -18.40 -27.27 -8.27
N GLY A 134 -19.26 -27.15 -7.25
CA GLY A 134 -19.63 -28.24 -6.35
C GLY A 134 -18.51 -28.70 -5.42
N THR A 135 -17.45 -27.90 -5.27
CA THR A 135 -16.23 -28.23 -4.53
C THR A 135 -16.33 -27.94 -3.04
N GLU A 136 -17.21 -27.02 -2.62
CA GLU A 136 -17.43 -26.70 -1.20
C GLU A 136 -18.88 -26.31 -0.97
N LYS A 137 -19.52 -26.88 0.07
CA LYS A 137 -20.96 -26.71 0.34
C LYS A 137 -21.27 -25.79 1.53
N ASN A 138 -20.27 -25.43 2.35
CA ASN A 138 -20.49 -24.72 3.60
C ASN A 138 -19.56 -23.50 3.73
N ILE A 139 -20.17 -22.32 3.89
CA ILE A 139 -19.45 -21.06 4.07
C ILE A 139 -18.62 -21.03 5.37
N ILE A 140 -18.98 -21.84 6.38
CA ILE A 140 -18.22 -21.95 7.63
C ILE A 140 -16.84 -22.58 7.39
N ASP A 141 -16.75 -23.58 6.53
CA ASP A 141 -15.48 -24.26 6.23
C ASP A 141 -14.53 -23.31 5.48
N LEU A 142 -15.07 -22.53 4.54
CA LEU A 142 -14.34 -21.48 3.85
C LEU A 142 -13.85 -20.40 4.81
N LEU A 143 -14.68 -19.95 5.75
CA LEU A 143 -14.29 -18.95 6.76
C LEU A 143 -13.17 -19.46 7.67
N ASN A 144 -13.20 -20.74 8.05
CA ASN A 144 -12.14 -21.36 8.85
C ASN A 144 -10.83 -21.46 8.06
N ALA A 145 -10.88 -21.97 6.82
CA ALA A 145 -9.71 -22.07 5.96
C ALA A 145 -9.08 -20.70 5.66
N PHE A 146 -9.91 -19.67 5.53
CA PHE A 146 -9.45 -18.31 5.31
C PHE A 146 -8.78 -17.71 6.55
N LYS A 147 -9.38 -17.90 7.73
CA LYS A 147 -8.79 -17.46 9.00
C LYS A 147 -7.38 -18.03 9.18
N ASP A 148 -7.20 -19.30 8.87
CA ASP A 148 -5.93 -20.01 9.00
C ASP A 148 -4.90 -19.60 7.92
N SER A 149 -5.34 -19.01 6.80
CA SER A 149 -4.46 -18.57 5.71
C SER A 149 -3.99 -17.11 5.83
N VAL A 150 -4.74 -16.25 6.52
CA VAL A 150 -4.39 -14.84 6.70
C VAL A 150 -3.49 -14.58 7.89
N PHE A 151 -3.59 -15.39 8.92
CA PHE A 151 -2.68 -15.32 10.06
C PHE A 151 -2.07 -16.69 10.24
N ASP A 152 -0.82 -16.87 9.84
CA ASP A 152 -0.07 -18.02 10.31
C ASP A 152 0.35 -17.81 11.77
N ASP A 153 0.71 -18.89 12.45
CA ASP A 153 1.13 -18.83 13.86
C ASP A 153 2.34 -17.90 14.09
N LYS A 154 3.17 -17.65 13.06
CA LYS A 154 4.34 -16.78 13.16
C LYS A 154 3.96 -15.32 13.14
N ASP A 155 3.04 -14.92 12.26
CA ASP A 155 2.52 -13.55 12.20
C ASP A 155 1.85 -13.18 13.52
N PHE A 156 1.00 -14.07 14.05
CA PHE A 156 0.36 -13.86 15.35
C PHE A 156 1.37 -13.82 16.50
N SER A 157 2.37 -14.72 16.50
CA SER A 157 3.45 -14.73 17.49
C SER A 157 4.28 -13.44 17.45
N HIS A 158 4.53 -12.88 16.26
CA HIS A 158 5.24 -11.61 16.10
C HIS A 158 4.44 -10.44 16.68
N ILE A 159 3.15 -10.34 16.37
CA ILE A 159 2.25 -9.31 16.92
C ILE A 159 2.19 -9.40 18.45
N VAL A 160 2.04 -10.61 19.00
CA VAL A 160 2.00 -10.83 20.46
C VAL A 160 3.33 -10.43 21.12
N LYS A 161 4.48 -10.70 20.49
CA LYS A 161 5.78 -10.26 21.01
C LYS A 161 5.90 -8.74 21.00
N LEU A 162 5.48 -8.07 19.92
CA LEU A 162 5.46 -6.61 19.85
C LEU A 162 4.56 -6.03 20.94
N ALA A 163 3.32 -6.50 21.06
CA ALA A 163 2.38 -6.03 22.08
C ALA A 163 2.93 -6.17 23.52
N LYS A 164 3.64 -7.27 23.81
CA LYS A 164 4.28 -7.49 25.12
C LYS A 164 5.50 -6.60 25.37
N ALA A 165 6.16 -6.10 24.33
CA ALA A 165 7.30 -5.20 24.49
C ALA A 165 6.87 -3.77 24.89
N PHE A 166 5.61 -3.43 24.65
CA PHE A 166 5.01 -2.12 24.95
C PHE A 166 4.07 -2.14 26.17
N SER A 167 3.95 -3.27 26.88
CA SER A 167 3.14 -3.47 28.09
C SER A 167 4.01 -3.69 29.32
#